data_AF-A0AAU7AK60-F1
#
_entry.id   AF-A0AAU7AK60-F1
#
_cell.length_a   1.000
_cell.length_b   1.000
_cell.length_c   1.000
_cell.angle_alpha   90.00
_cell.angle_beta   90.00
_cell.angle_gamma   90.00
#
_symmetry.space_group_name_H-M   'P 1'
#
loop_
_entity.id
_entity.type
_entity.pdbx_description
1 polymer ?
#
loop_
_entity_poly.entity_id
_entity_poly.type
_entity_poly.pdbx_seq_one_letter_code
_entity_poly.pdbx_strand_id
1 'polypeptide(L)'
;MESQNSNLINVDQLSELQRQLGSDSTVILIDRFKLELEGLISQISNFEKDQDDFETLIGSIHKSAGSSAALGISGVQQQLNIMETMAKTGNATEVFKELSRLMEIWQAAKAALIIKSLMQP
;
A
#
# COMPACT_ATOMS: atom_id res chain seq x y z
N MET A 1 -6.46 -23.96 2.38
CA MET A 1 -5.61 -22.80 2.75
C MET A 1 -6.47 -21.53 2.70
N GLU A 2 -7.47 -21.46 3.57
CA GLU A 2 -8.46 -20.38 3.60
C GLU A 2 -8.25 -19.58 4.89
N SER A 3 -7.51 -18.46 4.83
CA SER A 3 -7.44 -17.52 5.98
C SER A 3 -6.76 -16.18 5.64
N GLN A 4 -6.00 -16.08 4.56
CA GLN A 4 -5.17 -14.88 4.31
C GLN A 4 -5.94 -13.71 3.66
N ASN A 5 -7.16 -13.90 3.16
CA ASN A 5 -7.93 -12.84 2.49
C ASN A 5 -8.79 -11.97 3.43
N SER A 6 -9.01 -12.39 4.69
CA SER A 6 -9.95 -11.70 5.59
C SER A 6 -9.44 -10.40 6.20
N ASN A 7 -8.17 -10.03 5.97
CA ASN A 7 -7.54 -8.83 6.57
C ASN A 7 -7.03 -7.80 5.55
N LEU A 8 -7.46 -7.86 4.29
CA LEU A 8 -7.01 -6.90 3.27
C LEU A 8 -7.52 -5.48 3.53
N ILE A 9 -8.76 -5.35 4.00
CA ILE A 9 -9.43 -4.08 4.26
C ILE A 9 -10.02 -4.10 5.68
N ASN A 10 -9.63 -3.13 6.50
CA ASN A 10 -10.31 -2.80 7.75
C ASN A 10 -11.56 -1.99 7.41
N VAL A 11 -12.70 -2.68 7.37
CA VAL A 11 -13.99 -2.11 6.97
C VAL A 11 -14.46 -1.05 7.97
N ASP A 12 -14.20 -1.22 9.27
CA ASP A 12 -14.63 -0.26 10.28
C ASP A 12 -13.92 1.08 10.12
N GLN A 13 -12.61 1.04 9.91
CA GLN A 13 -11.83 2.26 9.66
C GLN A 13 -12.21 2.93 8.34
N LEU A 14 -12.40 2.15 7.28
CA LEU A 14 -12.82 2.69 5.98
C LEU A 14 -14.22 3.31 6.05
N SER A 15 -15.15 2.67 6.79
CA SER A 15 -16.51 3.18 6.99
C SER A 15 -16.51 4.46 7.83
N GLU A 16 -15.64 4.54 8.85
CA GLU A 16 -15.44 5.75 9.64
C GLU A 16 -14.93 6.90 8.76
N LEU A 17 -13.92 6.64 7.92
CA LEU A 17 -13.38 7.63 6.99
C LEU A 17 -14.46 8.14 6.03
N GLN A 18 -15.27 7.25 5.46
CA GLN A 18 -16.40 7.62 4.60
C GLN A 18 -17.44 8.47 5.35
N ARG A 19 -17.74 8.14 6.61
CA ARG A 19 -18.67 8.92 7.43
C ARG A 19 -18.16 10.32 7.73
N GLN A 20 -16.86 10.47 7.95
CA GLN A 20 -16.23 11.75 8.28
C GLN A 20 -16.06 12.67 7.06
N LEU A 21 -15.69 12.10 5.90
CA LEU A 21 -15.32 12.88 4.72
C LEU A 21 -16.38 12.91 3.61
N GLY A 22 -17.33 11.98 3.65
CA GLY A 22 -18.25 11.71 2.54
C GLY A 22 -17.63 10.83 1.45
N SER A 23 -18.50 10.13 0.71
CA SER A 23 -18.11 9.12 -0.28
C SER A 23 -17.18 9.69 -1.38
N ASP A 24 -17.50 10.86 -1.93
CA ASP A 24 -16.73 11.46 -3.03
C ASP A 24 -15.29 11.79 -2.61
N SER A 25 -15.14 12.37 -1.41
CA SER A 25 -13.83 12.65 -0.82
C SER A 25 -13.02 11.39 -0.57
N THR A 26 -13.67 10.31 -0.11
CA THR A 26 -13.00 9.02 0.11
C THR A 26 -12.52 8.42 -1.21
N VAL A 27 -13.32 8.47 -2.28
CA VAL A 27 -12.90 8.01 -3.61
C VAL A 27 -11.66 8.77 -4.09
N ILE A 28 -11.66 10.10 -3.96
CA ILE A 28 -10.50 10.93 -4.35
C ILE A 28 -9.24 10.55 -3.55
N LEU A 29 -9.37 10.27 -2.25
CA LEU A 29 -8.24 9.85 -1.43
C LEU A 29 -7.70 8.48 -1.83
N ILE A 30 -8.59 7.54 -2.16
CA ILE A 30 -8.22 6.21 -2.64
C ILE A 30 -7.53 6.29 -4.00
N ASP A 31 -7.99 7.14 -4.91
CA ASP A 31 -7.33 7.35 -6.20
C ASP A 31 -5.95 7.99 -6.06
N ARG A 32 -5.80 8.96 -5.15
CA ARG A 32 -4.49 9.54 -4.83
C ARG A 32 -3.55 8.49 -4.25
N PHE A 33 -4.05 7.63 -3.37
CA PHE A 33 -3.27 6.54 -2.80
C PHE A 33 -2.88 5.50 -3.85
N LYS A 34 -3.76 5.18 -4.81
CA LYS A 34 -3.42 4.31 -5.95
C LYS A 34 -2.19 4.86 -6.69
N LEU A 35 -2.19 6.13 -7.05
CA LEU A 35 -1.07 6.77 -7.74
C LEU A 35 0.20 6.79 -6.89
N GLU A 36 0.07 7.05 -5.59
CA GLU A 36 1.19 6.98 -4.64
C GLU A 36 1.83 5.59 -4.60
N LEU A 37 1.02 4.54 -4.47
CA LEU A 37 1.50 3.17 -4.39
C LEU A 37 2.08 2.68 -5.73
N GLU A 38 1.49 3.06 -6.86
CA GLU A 38 2.05 2.78 -8.19
C GLU A 38 3.41 3.48 -8.38
N GLY A 39 3.54 4.72 -7.89
CA GLY A 39 4.81 5.44 -7.85
C GLY A 39 5.86 4.73 -6.99
N LEU A 40 5.48 4.25 -5.80
CA LEU A 40 6.36 3.49 -4.93
C LEU A 40 6.81 2.17 -5.57
N ILE A 41 5.89 1.43 -6.21
CA ILE A 41 6.21 0.19 -6.92
C ILE A 41 7.24 0.47 -8.02
N SER A 42 7.06 1.55 -8.78
CA SER A 42 8.03 1.97 -9.80
C SER A 42 9.38 2.35 -9.20
N GLN A 43 9.40 3.09 -8.08
CA GLN A 43 10.62 3.46 -7.38
C GLN A 43 11.40 2.22 -6.92
N ILE A 44 10.72 1.23 -6.32
CA ILE A 44 11.37 -0.03 -5.88
C ILE A 44 11.88 -0.83 -7.09
N SER A 45 11.10 -0.87 -8.18
CA SER A 45 11.46 -1.65 -9.37
C SER A 45 12.72 -1.14 -10.06
N ASN A 46 12.95 0.17 -9.98
CA ASN A 46 14.07 0.86 -10.61
C ASN A 46 15.20 1.19 -9.62
N PHE A 47 15.10 0.73 -8.36
CA PHE A 47 16.06 1.09 -7.32
C PHE A 47 17.43 0.46 -7.59
N GLU A 48 18.44 1.31 -7.73
CA GLU A 48 19.83 0.93 -7.92
C GLU A 48 20.63 1.25 -6.66
N LYS A 49 21.08 0.21 -5.95
CA LYS A 49 21.79 0.32 -4.65
C LYS A 49 22.95 1.32 -4.65
N ASP A 50 23.67 1.41 -5.77
CA ASP A 50 24.88 2.23 -5.87
C ASP A 50 24.59 3.68 -6.33
N GLN A 51 23.35 3.98 -6.75
CA GLN A 51 22.95 5.30 -7.26
C GLN A 51 21.87 5.97 -6.41
N ASP A 52 20.97 5.17 -5.83
CA ASP A 52 19.79 5.65 -5.12
C ASP A 52 19.99 5.69 -3.61
N ASP A 53 19.28 6.62 -2.97
CA ASP A 53 19.30 6.80 -1.52
C ASP A 53 18.26 5.90 -0.82
N PHE A 54 18.74 5.06 0.11
CA PHE A 54 17.90 4.22 0.94
C PHE A 54 17.01 5.02 1.88
N GLU A 55 17.45 6.17 2.40
CA GLU A 55 16.61 6.96 3.31
C GLU A 55 15.36 7.47 2.58
N THR A 56 15.53 7.92 1.34
CA THR A 56 14.42 8.29 0.45
C THR A 56 13.49 7.11 0.19
N LEU A 57 14.01 5.91 -0.09
CA LEU A 57 13.18 4.72 -0.28
C LEU A 57 12.40 4.35 0.99
N ILE A 58 13.06 4.34 2.15
CA ILE A 58 12.42 4.07 3.45
C ILE A 58 11.31 5.10 3.72
N GLY A 59 11.56 6.38 3.43
CA GLY A 59 10.58 7.46 3.56
C GLY A 59 9.36 7.24 2.67
N SER A 60 9.54 6.85 1.41
CA SER A 60 8.44 6.53 0.50
C SER A 60 7.62 5.33 0.99
N ILE A 61 8.27 4.25 1.43
CA ILE A 61 7.59 3.06 1.99
C ILE A 61 6.80 3.44 3.24
N HIS A 62 7.41 4.17 4.17
CA HIS A 62 6.78 4.62 5.41
C HIS A 62 5.55 5.48 5.15
N LYS A 63 5.66 6.43 4.20
CA LYS A 63 4.54 7.28 3.79
C LYS A 63 3.38 6.45 3.27
N SER A 64 3.63 5.52 2.34
CA SER A 64 2.59 4.65 1.79
C SER A 64 2.01 3.69 2.82
N ALA A 65 2.79 3.23 3.80
CA ALA A 65 2.28 2.45 4.93
C ALA A 65 1.32 3.31 5.78
N GLY A 66 1.67 4.56 6.06
CA GLY A 66 0.82 5.52 6.76
C GLY A 66 -0.47 5.83 6.00
N SER A 67 -0.40 6.07 4.69
CA SER A 67 -1.57 6.26 3.83
C SER A 67 -2.47 5.02 3.83
N SER A 68 -1.89 3.83 3.69
CA SER A 68 -2.62 2.55 3.75
C SER A 68 -3.35 2.38 5.08
N ALA A 69 -2.67 2.72 6.18
CA ALA A 69 -3.25 2.67 7.51
C ALA A 69 -4.45 3.62 7.60
N ALA A 70 -4.31 4.88 7.21
CA ALA A 70 -5.39 5.88 7.29
C ALA A 70 -6.64 5.48 6.49
N LEU A 71 -6.44 4.81 5.34
CA LEU A 71 -7.50 4.34 4.45
C LEU A 71 -8.10 2.98 4.85
N GLY A 72 -7.57 2.32 5.89
CA GLY A 72 -8.00 0.98 6.28
C GLY A 72 -7.60 -0.10 5.27
N ILE A 73 -6.56 0.11 4.45
CA ILE A 73 -6.05 -0.87 3.48
C ILE A 73 -4.99 -1.73 4.18
N SER A 74 -5.43 -2.49 5.18
CA SER A 74 -4.59 -3.16 6.16
C SER A 74 -3.64 -4.19 5.57
N GLY A 75 -4.03 -4.90 4.51
CA GLY A 75 -3.14 -5.86 3.84
C GLY A 75 -1.90 -5.18 3.24
N VAL A 76 -2.10 -4.05 2.56
CA VAL A 76 -1.00 -3.27 1.97
C VAL A 76 -0.14 -2.65 3.06
N GLN A 77 -0.76 -2.09 4.11
CA GLN A 77 -0.04 -1.54 5.27
C GLN A 77 0.91 -2.58 5.87
N GLN A 78 0.42 -3.80 6.14
CA GLN A 78 1.22 -4.87 6.74
C GLN A 78 2.42 -5.24 5.86
N GLN A 79 2.19 -5.38 4.55
CA GLN A 79 3.27 -5.69 3.61
C GLN A 79 4.31 -4.56 3.54
N LEU A 80 3.86 -3.30 3.51
CA LEU A 80 4.77 -2.15 3.49
C LEU A 80 5.59 -2.05 4.78
N ASN A 81 5.02 -2.38 5.95
CA ASN A 81 5.78 -2.42 7.21
C ASN A 81 6.91 -3.47 7.18
N ILE A 82 6.65 -4.63 6.57
CA ILE A 82 7.67 -5.67 6.36
C ILE A 82 8.79 -5.13 5.45
N MET A 83 8.41 -4.53 4.32
CA MET A 83 9.36 -3.93 3.37
C MET A 83 10.15 -2.77 3.98
N GLU A 84 9.53 -1.93 4.83
CA GLU A 84 10.20 -0.82 5.53
C GLU A 84 11.27 -1.36 6.48
N THR A 85 10.95 -2.44 7.21
CA THR A 85 11.89 -3.10 8.11
C THR A 85 13.08 -3.69 7.33
N MET A 86 12.83 -4.31 6.19
CA MET A 86 13.89 -4.82 5.30
C MET A 86 14.74 -3.68 4.73
N ALA A 87 14.13 -2.60 4.28
CA ALA A 87 14.82 -1.43 3.72
C ALA A 87 15.76 -0.79 4.75
N LYS A 88 15.34 -0.71 6.03
CA LYS A 88 16.19 -0.23 7.14
C LYS A 88 17.45 -1.08 7.39
N THR A 89 17.51 -2.32 6.89
CA THR A 89 18.72 -3.16 6.94
C THR A 89 19.69 -2.90 5.77
N GLY A 90 19.34 -2.02 4.83
CA GLY A 90 20.17 -1.69 3.66
C GLY A 90 20.20 -2.76 2.58
N ASN A 91 19.25 -3.70 2.59
CA ASN A 91 19.19 -4.81 1.64
C ASN A 91 18.06 -4.63 0.61
N ALA A 92 18.35 -3.88 -0.46
CA ALA A 92 17.40 -3.63 -1.56
C ALA A 92 16.92 -4.92 -2.24
N THR A 93 17.76 -5.96 -2.30
CA THR A 93 17.39 -7.26 -2.88
C THR A 93 16.22 -7.90 -2.14
N GLU A 94 16.20 -7.81 -0.81
CA GLU A 94 15.09 -8.36 -0.01
C GLU A 94 13.81 -7.53 -0.20
N VAL A 95 13.92 -6.21 -0.27
CA VAL A 95 12.77 -5.34 -0.59
C VAL A 95 12.20 -5.68 -1.97
N PHE A 96 13.06 -5.91 -2.97
CA PHE A 96 12.64 -6.27 -4.32
C PHE A 96 11.93 -7.63 -4.39
N LYS A 97 12.37 -8.63 -3.61
CA LYS A 97 11.71 -9.95 -3.54
C LYS A 97 10.26 -9.85 -3.05
N GLU A 98 9.98 -8.90 -2.17
CA GLU A 98 8.64 -8.66 -1.62
C GLU A 98 7.72 -7.87 -2.57
N LEU A 99 8.25 -7.33 -3.67
CA LEU A 99 7.47 -6.50 -4.61
C LEU A 99 6.32 -7.29 -5.26
N SER A 100 6.58 -8.53 -5.69
CA SER A 100 5.54 -9.41 -6.23
C SER A 100 4.40 -9.62 -5.23
N ARG A 101 4.75 -9.77 -3.95
CA ARG A 101 3.76 -9.95 -2.88
C ARG A 101 2.95 -8.68 -2.64
N LEU A 102 3.59 -7.52 -2.62
CA LEU A 102 2.92 -6.22 -2.54
C LEU A 102 1.93 -6.03 -3.68
N MET A 103 2.32 -6.36 -4.91
CA MET A 103 1.44 -6.26 -6.08
C MET A 103 0.22 -7.19 -5.97
N GLU A 104 0.41 -8.45 -5.56
CA GLU A 104 -0.70 -9.39 -5.35
C GLU A 104 -1.71 -8.87 -4.31
N ILE A 105 -1.21 -8.43 -3.15
CA ILE A 105 -2.02 -7.88 -2.07
C ILE A 105 -2.76 -6.63 -2.55
N TRP A 106 -2.09 -5.77 -3.32
CA TRP A 106 -2.71 -4.58 -3.89
C TRP A 106 -3.83 -4.92 -4.88
N GLN A 107 -3.63 -5.87 -5.78
CA GLN A 107 -4.70 -6.30 -6.71
C GLN A 107 -5.92 -6.83 -5.95
N ALA A 108 -5.71 -7.64 -4.91
CA ALA A 108 -6.79 -8.14 -4.09
C ALA A 108 -7.51 -7.02 -3.31
N ALA A 109 -6.77 -6.05 -2.78
CA ALA A 109 -7.34 -4.86 -2.13
C ALA A 109 -8.15 -4.01 -3.11
N LYS A 110 -7.65 -3.76 -4.33
CA LYS A 110 -8.40 -3.05 -5.38
C LYS A 110 -9.73 -3.73 -5.70
N ALA A 111 -9.72 -5.05 -5.87
CA ALA A 111 -10.95 -5.81 -6.12
C ALA A 111 -11.98 -5.59 -4.99
N ALA A 112 -11.54 -5.60 -3.73
CA ALA A 112 -12.40 -5.32 -2.59
C ALA A 112 -12.94 -3.87 -2.57
N LEU A 113 -12.12 -2.89 -2.96
CA LEU A 113 -12.51 -1.48 -3.05
C LEU A 113 -13.50 -1.23 -4.20
N ILE A 114 -13.33 -1.89 -5.34
CA ILE A 114 -14.25 -1.83 -6.50
C ILE A 114 -15.63 -2.38 -6.11
N ILE A 115 -15.68 -3.54 -5.43
CA ILE A 115 -16.94 -4.12 -4.92
C ILE A 115 -17.68 -3.13 -4.00
N LYS A 116 -16.94 -2.29 -3.27
CA LYS A 116 -17.47 -1.25 -2.38
C LYS A 116 -17.78 0.08 -3.08
N SER A 117 -17.64 0.17 -4.41
CA SER A 117 -17.82 1.41 -5.20
C SER A 117 -16.89 2.55 -4.77
N LEU A 118 -15.73 2.21 -4.23
CA LEU A 118 -14.72 3.14 -3.72
C LEU A 118 -13.54 3.35 -4.67
N MET A 119 -13.53 2.61 -5.78
CA MET A 119 -12.54 2.68 -6.84
C MET A 119 -13.21 2.27 -8.16
N GLN A 120 -12.78 2.86 -9.27
CA GLN A 120 -13.17 2.44 -10.62
C GLN A 120 -12.37 1.21 -11.07
N PRO A 121 -12.97 0.27 -11.83
CA PRO A 121 -12.29 -0.94 -12.31
C PRO A 121 -11.07 -0.66 -13.20
#